data_AF-A0A1F8MMA3-F1
#
_entry.id   AF-A0A1F8MMA3-F1
#
_cell.length_a   1.000
_cell.length_b   1.000
_cell.length_c   1.000
_cell.angle_alpha   90.00
_cell.angle_beta   90.00
_cell.angle_gamma   90.00
#
_symmetry.space_group_name_H-M   'P 1'
#
loop_
_entity.id
_entity.type
_entity.pdbx_description
1 polymer ?
#
loop_
_entity_poly.entity_id
_entity_poly.type
_entity_poly.pdbx_seq_one_letter_code
_entity_poly.pdbx_strand_id
1 'polypeptide(L)'
;MKKKLIFGGMILLALVLTTGTFAYTYSYSSTTLGSYMAEGPFATYQLSTNQPDWDSILPEGEYGSEILVPNFAGDNTEFPSQFPAIGEHWDKVDEQPADDLGTYVSTEGYNSWARDLYNLSNFMGASGSEVISGVIVYFRFAAGGSYNVKAMAALKTNGEVYEGPTITYNQPSFTTESWECLVNPYTEEAWTWDEINDLQAGITARGNSTTKPVICTQVYVQVNYEYSNTQGEVPQGVLFEVNPHPGYTGDLLVKIYLTNTADLLKAYQYINMKIYVADSIEAGYTPDYEIISIETGVVTFNIIGGSADSYFVQLIGGSYRLISDNPDEWGAGWTLEPDFYCEVSQR
;
A
#
# COMPACT_ATOMS: atom_id res chain seq x y z
N MET A 1 -67.38 32.29 55.32
CA MET A 1 -67.52 30.82 55.35
C MET A 1 -67.46 30.13 53.97
N LYS A 2 -67.87 30.76 52.85
CA LYS A 2 -67.88 30.14 51.51
C LYS A 2 -66.50 29.66 50.96
N LYS A 3 -65.38 30.32 51.30
CA LYS A 3 -64.05 29.92 50.80
C LYS A 3 -63.50 28.62 51.40
N LYS A 4 -63.89 28.25 52.62
CA LYS A 4 -63.43 27.01 53.28
C LYS A 4 -64.10 25.76 52.73
N LEU A 5 -65.33 25.90 52.22
CA LEU A 5 -66.11 24.79 51.65
C LEU A 5 -65.64 24.40 50.24
N ILE A 6 -65.19 25.38 49.45
CA ILE A 6 -64.63 25.16 48.11
C ILE A 6 -63.28 24.42 48.19
N PHE A 7 -62.44 24.77 49.17
CA PHE A 7 -61.14 24.11 49.36
C PHE A 7 -61.29 22.65 49.80
N GLY A 8 -62.25 22.35 50.69
CA GLY A 8 -62.57 20.97 51.07
C GLY A 8 -63.08 20.13 49.90
N GLY A 9 -63.93 20.71 49.04
CA GLY A 9 -64.42 20.05 47.83
C GLY A 9 -63.32 19.73 46.82
N MET A 10 -62.35 20.64 46.63
CA MET A 10 -61.23 20.39 45.70
C MET A 10 -60.25 19.32 46.22
N ILE A 11 -60.02 19.23 47.52
CA ILE A 11 -59.19 18.14 48.10
C ILE A 11 -59.87 16.79 47.92
N LEU A 12 -61.19 16.71 48.13
CA LEU A 12 -61.94 15.47 47.98
C LEU A 12 -62.01 15.01 46.51
N LEU A 13 -62.13 15.97 45.57
CA LEU A 13 -62.08 15.68 44.13
C LEU A 13 -60.68 15.22 43.68
N ALA A 14 -59.61 15.83 44.21
CA ALA A 14 -58.24 15.42 43.91
C ALA A 14 -57.96 14.00 44.43
N LEU A 15 -58.47 13.63 45.61
CA LEU A 15 -58.29 12.30 46.17
C LEU A 15 -58.96 11.22 45.32
N VAL A 16 -60.19 11.48 44.84
CA VAL A 16 -60.93 10.56 43.96
C VAL A 16 -60.26 10.40 42.60
N LEU A 17 -59.65 11.46 42.06
CA LEU A 17 -58.92 11.40 40.80
C LEU A 17 -57.57 10.66 40.91
N THR A 18 -56.93 10.66 42.08
CA THR A 18 -55.66 9.95 42.30
C THR A 18 -55.81 8.47 42.61
N THR A 19 -56.97 7.98 43.07
CA THR A 19 -57.17 6.56 43.40
C THR A 19 -57.42 5.64 42.18
N GLY A 20 -57.51 6.19 40.97
CA GLY A 20 -57.82 5.44 39.74
C GLY A 20 -56.62 5.03 38.88
N THR A 21 -55.38 5.28 39.31
CA THR A 21 -54.21 5.06 38.47
C THR A 21 -53.36 3.87 38.95
N PHE A 22 -53.48 2.78 38.18
CA PHE A 22 -52.48 1.73 37.94
C PHE A 22 -52.17 0.73 39.06
N ALA A 23 -53.10 -0.20 39.31
CA ALA A 23 -52.69 -1.57 39.62
C ALA A 23 -52.37 -2.29 38.29
N TYR A 24 -51.20 -2.01 37.70
CA TYR A 24 -50.64 -2.92 36.71
C TYR A 24 -50.19 -4.17 37.46
N THR A 25 -51.01 -5.22 37.44
CA THR A 25 -50.56 -6.54 37.83
C THR A 25 -49.55 -6.98 36.77
N TYR A 26 -48.27 -6.84 37.05
CA TYR A 26 -47.23 -7.52 36.28
C TYR A 26 -47.46 -9.02 36.45
N SER A 27 -47.99 -9.66 35.41
CA SER A 27 -48.03 -11.11 35.30
C SER A 27 -46.60 -11.59 35.14
N TYR A 28 -45.93 -11.92 36.25
CA TYR A 28 -44.64 -12.60 36.19
C TYR A 28 -44.89 -14.03 35.70
N SER A 29 -44.83 -14.22 34.38
CA SER A 29 -44.56 -15.54 33.81
C SER A 29 -43.12 -15.89 34.19
N SER A 30 -42.93 -16.55 35.34
CA SER A 30 -41.68 -17.21 35.65
C SER A 30 -41.62 -18.48 34.81
N THR A 31 -41.14 -18.33 33.58
CA THR A 31 -40.68 -19.47 32.81
C THR A 31 -39.39 -19.91 33.48
N THR A 32 -39.43 -21.01 34.22
CA THR A 32 -38.22 -21.64 34.74
C THR A 32 -37.40 -22.05 33.52
N LEU A 33 -36.39 -21.28 33.16
CA LEU A 33 -35.39 -21.69 32.18
C LEU A 33 -34.77 -22.97 32.74
N GLY A 34 -35.08 -24.10 32.10
CA GLY A 34 -34.46 -25.38 32.40
C GLY A 34 -32.98 -25.31 32.02
N SER A 35 -32.19 -24.59 32.81
CA SER A 35 -30.75 -24.60 32.70
C SER A 35 -30.28 -25.94 33.22
N TYR A 36 -29.97 -26.85 32.30
CA TYR A 36 -28.98 -27.86 32.58
C TYR A 36 -27.68 -27.08 32.77
N MET A 37 -27.29 -26.83 34.03
CA MET A 37 -25.92 -26.41 34.30
C MET A 37 -25.05 -27.58 33.84
N ALA A 38 -24.39 -27.42 32.69
CA ALA A 38 -23.36 -28.36 32.29
C ALA A 38 -22.33 -28.42 33.43
N GLU A 39 -21.93 -29.62 33.82
CA GLU A 39 -20.76 -29.79 34.69
C GLU A 39 -19.52 -29.39 33.88
N GLY A 40 -19.24 -28.10 33.77
CA GLY A 40 -18.14 -27.58 32.97
C GLY A 40 -18.35 -26.15 32.46
N PRO A 41 -17.35 -25.58 31.76
CA PRO A 41 -17.51 -24.30 31.07
C PRO A 41 -18.56 -24.42 29.96
N PHE A 42 -19.40 -23.39 29.79
CA PHE A 42 -20.42 -23.35 28.73
C PHE A 42 -19.81 -23.11 27.34
N ALA A 43 -18.60 -22.57 27.27
CA ALA A 43 -17.79 -22.47 26.08
C ALA A 43 -16.31 -22.47 26.47
N THR A 44 -15.45 -22.94 25.58
CA THR A 44 -14.00 -22.80 25.67
C THR A 44 -13.51 -22.01 24.47
N TYR A 45 -12.31 -21.44 24.57
CA TYR A 45 -11.64 -20.83 23.42
C TYR A 45 -10.17 -21.22 23.43
N GLN A 46 -9.59 -21.22 22.24
CA GLN A 46 -8.16 -21.44 22.03
C GLN A 46 -7.65 -20.53 20.92
N LEU A 47 -6.35 -20.23 20.95
CA LEU A 47 -5.68 -19.58 19.83
C LEU A 47 -5.76 -20.50 18.61
N SER A 48 -6.08 -19.92 17.45
CA SER A 48 -6.06 -20.67 16.20
C SER A 48 -4.62 -20.95 15.74
N THR A 49 -4.42 -22.01 14.96
CA THR A 49 -3.16 -22.28 14.26
C THR A 49 -2.95 -21.40 13.03
N ASN A 50 -4.00 -20.72 12.55
CA ASN A 50 -3.96 -19.84 11.39
C ASN A 50 -3.88 -18.37 11.81
N GLN A 51 -3.00 -18.05 12.76
CA GLN A 51 -2.77 -16.66 13.18
C GLN A 51 -2.33 -15.79 12.00
N PRO A 52 -2.68 -14.51 11.98
CA PRO A 52 -2.10 -13.56 11.04
C PRO A 52 -0.57 -13.53 11.14
N ASP A 53 0.11 -13.41 10.00
CA ASP A 53 1.57 -13.31 9.92
C ASP A 53 2.02 -11.86 10.15
N TRP A 54 2.27 -11.49 11.40
CA TRP A 54 2.68 -10.14 11.78
C TRP A 54 4.12 -9.79 11.42
N ASP A 55 4.94 -10.76 11.02
CA ASP A 55 6.29 -10.45 10.50
C ASP A 55 6.19 -9.87 9.06
N SER A 56 5.10 -10.15 8.33
CA SER A 56 4.88 -9.65 6.96
C SER A 56 4.70 -8.12 6.84
N ILE A 57 4.55 -7.41 7.96
CA ILE A 57 4.41 -5.95 8.01
C ILE A 57 5.68 -5.25 8.52
N LEU A 58 6.74 -6.01 8.82
CA LEU A 58 8.04 -5.41 9.06
C LEU A 58 8.42 -4.58 7.83
N PRO A 59 8.97 -3.36 8.01
CA PRO A 59 9.52 -2.59 6.91
C PRO A 59 10.75 -3.34 6.37
N GLU A 60 10.53 -4.33 5.52
CA GLU A 60 11.57 -4.95 4.73
C GLU A 60 11.89 -4.03 3.55
N GLY A 61 13.13 -4.11 3.05
CA GLY A 61 13.50 -3.43 1.82
C GLY A 61 12.72 -4.05 0.66
N GLU A 62 11.63 -3.40 0.26
CA GLU A 62 10.94 -3.69 -0.98
C GLU A 62 11.70 -3.04 -2.14
N TYR A 63 11.68 -3.69 -3.30
CA TYR A 63 12.36 -3.19 -4.49
C TYR A 63 11.35 -2.65 -5.47
N GLY A 64 11.52 -1.39 -5.86
CA GLY A 64 10.73 -0.71 -6.89
C GLY A 64 11.58 -0.36 -8.11
N SER A 65 10.89 -0.06 -9.22
CA SER A 65 11.51 0.55 -10.39
C SER A 65 10.56 1.56 -11.02
N GLU A 66 11.09 2.71 -11.41
CA GLU A 66 10.35 3.75 -12.14
C GLU A 66 11.03 4.02 -13.49
N ILE A 67 10.22 4.24 -14.53
CA ILE A 67 10.71 4.59 -15.87
C ILE A 67 10.58 6.09 -16.05
N LEU A 68 11.70 6.75 -16.29
CA LEU A 68 11.77 8.15 -16.68
C LEU A 68 11.96 8.27 -18.19
N VAL A 69 11.07 9.03 -18.83
CA VAL A 69 11.08 9.22 -20.28
C VAL A 69 11.46 10.67 -20.65
N PRO A 70 12.08 10.89 -21.82
CA PRO A 70 12.29 12.22 -22.37
C PRO A 70 11.01 13.06 -22.37
N ASN A 71 11.08 14.29 -21.87
CA ASN A 71 9.94 15.23 -21.87
C ASN A 71 10.33 16.65 -22.33
N PHE A 72 11.62 16.88 -22.55
CA PHE A 72 12.15 18.14 -23.05
C PHE A 72 13.54 17.94 -23.64
N ALA A 73 13.97 18.87 -24.50
CA ALA A 73 15.34 18.88 -25.02
C ALA A 73 16.35 19.04 -23.87
N GLY A 74 17.42 18.24 -23.87
CA GLY A 74 18.54 18.39 -22.95
C GLY A 74 19.60 19.34 -23.52
N ASP A 75 20.82 19.21 -23.01
CA ASP A 75 21.89 20.18 -23.30
C ASP A 75 22.56 19.98 -24.68
N ASN A 76 22.40 18.81 -25.28
CA ASN A 76 22.93 18.47 -26.59
C ASN A 76 21.81 18.02 -27.52
N THR A 77 21.77 18.59 -28.71
CA THR A 77 20.91 18.18 -29.83
C THR A 77 21.76 18.21 -31.10
N GLU A 78 22.68 17.26 -31.22
CA GLU A 78 23.71 17.23 -32.27
C GLU A 78 23.35 16.31 -33.43
N PHE A 79 22.33 15.46 -33.29
CA PHE A 79 21.89 14.64 -34.40
C PHE A 79 21.37 15.56 -35.53
N PRO A 80 21.84 15.39 -36.77
CA PRO A 80 21.51 16.28 -37.88
C PRO A 80 20.10 16.12 -38.44
N SER A 81 19.41 15.02 -38.13
CA SER A 81 18.17 14.62 -38.78
C SER A 81 17.19 13.98 -37.80
N GLN A 82 15.90 14.15 -38.07
CA GLN A 82 14.80 13.52 -37.37
C GLN A 82 13.64 13.22 -38.34
N PHE A 83 12.81 12.26 -37.98
CA PHE A 83 11.57 11.94 -38.68
C PHE A 83 10.42 11.79 -37.67
N PRO A 84 9.24 12.38 -37.93
CA PRO A 84 8.98 13.42 -38.93
C PRO A 84 9.89 14.64 -38.74
N ALA A 85 10.08 15.45 -39.78
CA ALA A 85 10.96 16.63 -39.71
C ALA A 85 10.41 17.77 -38.82
N ILE A 86 9.17 17.65 -38.35
CA ILE A 86 8.50 18.60 -37.44
C ILE A 86 8.64 18.13 -35.99
N GLY A 87 8.58 19.06 -35.04
CA GLY A 87 8.75 18.76 -33.62
C GLY A 87 10.22 18.85 -33.21
N GLU A 88 10.53 18.28 -32.06
CA GLU A 88 11.84 18.36 -31.40
C GLU A 88 12.41 16.97 -31.16
N HIS A 89 13.72 16.81 -31.06
CA HIS A 89 14.34 15.48 -30.99
C HIS A 89 13.81 14.59 -29.84
N TRP A 90 13.45 15.19 -28.70
CA TRP A 90 12.94 14.45 -27.54
C TRP A 90 11.58 13.79 -27.80
N ASP A 91 10.72 14.40 -28.65
CA ASP A 91 9.39 13.88 -28.99
C ASP A 91 9.44 12.75 -30.04
N LYS A 92 10.66 12.35 -30.43
CA LYS A 92 10.95 11.23 -31.35
C LYS A 92 11.49 10.00 -30.64
N VAL A 93 11.68 10.11 -29.33
CA VAL A 93 12.32 9.07 -28.51
C VAL A 93 11.62 8.83 -27.18
N ASP A 94 10.48 9.48 -26.92
CA ASP A 94 9.70 9.41 -25.68
C ASP A 94 8.60 8.33 -25.70
N GLU A 95 8.47 7.58 -26.79
CA GLU A 95 7.35 6.67 -26.99
C GLU A 95 7.41 5.40 -26.12
N GLN A 96 6.23 4.93 -25.68
CA GLN A 96 6.07 3.65 -25.00
C GLN A 96 4.74 2.98 -25.39
N PRO A 97 4.75 1.86 -26.14
CA PRO A 97 5.91 1.17 -26.74
C PRO A 97 6.52 1.94 -27.93
N ALA A 98 7.78 1.66 -28.26
CA ALA A 98 8.46 2.24 -29.42
C ALA A 98 7.78 1.89 -30.76
N ASP A 99 7.72 2.85 -31.68
CA ASP A 99 7.14 2.68 -33.02
C ASP A 99 8.17 2.37 -34.15
N ASP A 100 9.45 2.25 -33.79
CA ASP A 100 10.60 1.97 -34.66
C ASP A 100 10.87 3.05 -35.72
N LEU A 101 10.14 3.02 -36.83
CA LEU A 101 10.35 3.94 -37.96
C LEU A 101 9.30 5.04 -38.04
N GLY A 102 8.33 5.09 -37.12
CA GLY A 102 7.30 6.12 -37.12
C GLY A 102 7.85 7.44 -36.60
N THR A 103 8.67 7.42 -35.54
CA THR A 103 9.44 8.54 -35.04
C THR A 103 10.89 8.15 -34.68
N TYR A 104 11.85 8.99 -35.09
CA TYR A 104 13.26 8.77 -34.75
C TYR A 104 14.14 10.01 -34.93
N VAL A 105 15.29 9.99 -34.27
CA VAL A 105 16.46 10.84 -34.57
C VAL A 105 17.53 10.03 -35.33
N SER A 106 18.32 10.70 -36.17
CA SER A 106 19.27 10.03 -37.07
C SER A 106 20.57 10.80 -37.24
N THR A 107 21.68 10.07 -37.37
CA THR A 107 22.99 10.64 -37.72
C THR A 107 23.15 10.94 -39.23
N GLU A 108 22.06 10.94 -40.01
CA GLU A 108 22.10 11.12 -41.46
C GLU A 108 22.60 12.51 -41.86
N GLY A 109 23.54 12.56 -42.79
CA GLY A 109 24.23 13.79 -43.18
C GLY A 109 25.48 14.09 -42.35
N TYR A 110 25.80 13.26 -41.35
CA TYR A 110 26.93 13.48 -40.45
C TYR A 110 27.81 12.22 -40.32
N ASN A 111 29.14 12.39 -40.24
CA ASN A 111 30.11 11.28 -40.14
C ASN A 111 31.13 11.51 -39.01
N SER A 112 30.66 12.07 -37.91
CA SER A 112 31.39 12.14 -36.64
C SER A 112 30.49 11.56 -35.54
N TRP A 113 31.01 11.50 -34.33
CA TRP A 113 30.18 11.30 -33.15
C TRP A 113 29.25 12.51 -33.00
N ALA A 114 27.97 12.24 -32.80
CA ALA A 114 26.94 13.19 -32.41
C ALA A 114 26.28 12.67 -31.15
N ARG A 115 25.87 13.58 -30.28
CA ARG A 115 25.15 13.27 -29.05
C ARG A 115 23.85 14.07 -28.97
N ASP A 116 22.80 13.38 -28.60
CA ASP A 116 21.60 14.02 -28.09
C ASP A 116 21.43 13.67 -26.61
N LEU A 117 21.04 14.64 -25.80
CA LEU A 117 20.64 14.49 -24.41
C LEU A 117 19.22 15.03 -24.25
N TYR A 118 18.48 14.44 -23.33
CA TYR A 118 17.10 14.79 -23.04
C TYR A 118 16.91 15.00 -21.55
N ASN A 119 16.15 16.03 -21.18
CA ASN A 119 15.61 16.09 -19.83
C ASN A 119 14.50 15.04 -19.71
N LEU A 120 14.38 14.46 -18.51
CA LEU A 120 13.49 13.35 -18.24
C LEU A 120 12.30 13.79 -17.39
N SER A 121 11.25 12.98 -17.35
CA SER A 121 10.21 13.10 -16.33
C SER A 121 10.81 13.00 -14.92
N ASN A 122 10.22 13.74 -13.97
CA ASN A 122 10.64 13.68 -12.58
C ASN A 122 10.41 12.28 -12.01
N PHE A 123 11.31 11.87 -11.12
CA PHE A 123 11.16 10.68 -10.30
C PHE A 123 10.17 10.94 -9.17
N MET A 124 9.18 10.07 -9.04
CA MET A 124 8.12 10.22 -8.04
C MET A 124 8.35 9.32 -6.81
N GLY A 125 8.94 8.14 -7.01
CA GLY A 125 9.09 7.13 -5.96
C GLY A 125 7.75 6.53 -5.49
N ALA A 126 7.84 5.63 -4.52
CA ALA A 126 6.78 5.07 -3.70
C ALA A 126 6.41 5.89 -2.44
N SER A 127 7.37 6.45 -1.69
CA SER A 127 7.18 7.00 -0.33
C SER A 127 7.95 8.28 0.02
N GLY A 128 8.97 8.68 -0.76
CA GLY A 128 9.82 9.84 -0.44
C GLY A 128 11.01 9.55 0.50
N SER A 129 11.28 8.29 0.82
CA SER A 129 12.35 7.80 1.70
C SER A 129 13.26 6.72 1.06
N GLU A 130 13.22 6.59 -0.26
CA GLU A 130 13.80 5.48 -1.00
C GLU A 130 15.29 5.65 -1.23
N VAL A 131 16.00 4.53 -1.12
CA VAL A 131 17.42 4.43 -1.44
C VAL A 131 17.53 3.96 -2.89
N ILE A 132 18.01 4.83 -3.77
CA ILE A 132 18.19 4.49 -5.18
C ILE A 132 19.36 3.50 -5.30
N SER A 133 19.08 2.30 -5.81
CA SER A 133 20.04 1.20 -5.96
C SER A 133 20.77 1.22 -7.30
N GLY A 134 20.24 1.93 -8.29
CA GLY A 134 20.94 2.16 -9.54
C GLY A 134 20.08 2.80 -10.62
N VAL A 135 20.77 3.28 -11.66
CA VAL A 135 20.18 3.89 -12.85
C VAL A 135 20.57 3.06 -14.06
N ILE A 136 19.60 2.68 -14.89
CA ILE A 136 19.86 1.97 -16.14
C ILE A 136 19.36 2.84 -17.30
N VAL A 137 20.27 3.25 -18.17
CA VAL A 137 19.91 3.99 -19.39
C VAL A 137 19.64 2.99 -20.50
N TYR A 138 18.44 3.02 -21.07
CA TYR A 138 18.05 2.23 -22.23
C TYR A 138 17.98 3.11 -23.47
N PHE A 139 18.40 2.53 -24.60
CA PHE A 139 18.26 3.18 -25.90
C PHE A 139 17.99 2.14 -26.99
N ARG A 140 17.07 2.47 -27.89
CA ARG A 140 16.62 1.61 -28.98
C ARG A 140 17.05 2.18 -30.31
N PHE A 141 17.88 1.44 -31.04
CA PHE A 141 18.48 1.93 -32.28
C PHE A 141 18.63 0.85 -33.35
N ALA A 142 18.85 1.29 -34.58
CA ALA A 142 19.18 0.46 -35.74
C ALA A 142 20.27 1.12 -36.58
N ALA A 143 20.94 0.34 -37.42
CA ALA A 143 21.64 0.91 -38.57
C ALA A 143 20.61 1.24 -39.65
N GLY A 144 20.74 2.33 -40.40
CA GLY A 144 19.85 2.60 -41.56
C GLY A 144 20.06 1.65 -42.76
N GLY A 145 20.68 0.48 -42.56
CA GLY A 145 21.06 -0.51 -43.57
C GLY A 145 22.12 -1.50 -43.06
N SER A 146 22.63 -2.38 -43.93
CA SER A 146 23.59 -3.43 -43.56
C SER A 146 25.05 -2.94 -43.52
N TYR A 147 25.40 -2.15 -42.51
CA TYR A 147 26.75 -1.59 -42.32
C TYR A 147 27.06 -1.33 -40.85
N ASN A 148 28.35 -1.30 -40.49
CA ASN A 148 28.77 -1.11 -39.10
C ASN A 148 28.56 0.33 -38.65
N VAL A 149 27.66 0.51 -37.69
CA VAL A 149 27.44 1.75 -36.94
C VAL A 149 27.85 1.58 -35.48
N LYS A 150 27.96 2.69 -34.75
CA LYS A 150 28.32 2.68 -33.34
C LYS A 150 27.38 3.53 -32.49
N ALA A 151 27.04 3.05 -31.30
CA ALA A 151 26.19 3.75 -30.34
C ALA A 151 26.66 3.50 -28.90
N MET A 152 26.36 4.44 -28.01
CA MET A 152 26.62 4.42 -26.56
C MET A 152 25.44 5.10 -25.86
N ALA A 153 25.05 4.59 -24.70
CA ALA A 153 24.22 5.36 -23.77
C ALA A 153 25.00 6.62 -23.35
N ALA A 154 24.31 7.75 -23.28
CA ALA A 154 24.85 8.98 -22.71
C ALA A 154 24.05 9.34 -21.44
N LEU A 155 24.77 9.68 -20.38
CA LEU A 155 24.22 10.05 -19.08
C LEU A 155 24.87 11.34 -18.62
N LYS A 156 24.09 12.33 -18.19
CA LYS A 156 24.59 13.57 -17.62
C LYS A 156 24.10 13.73 -16.19
N THR A 157 25.04 13.92 -15.27
CA THR A 157 24.77 14.19 -13.86
C THR A 157 25.79 15.21 -13.37
N ASN A 158 25.40 16.08 -12.43
CA ASN A 158 26.28 17.11 -11.87
C ASN A 158 26.98 18.00 -12.93
N GLY A 159 26.33 18.21 -14.09
CA GLY A 159 26.88 19.02 -15.19
C GLY A 159 27.87 18.31 -16.11
N GLU A 160 28.30 17.08 -15.80
CA GLU A 160 29.27 16.30 -16.57
C GLU A 160 28.60 15.15 -17.33
N VAL A 161 29.09 14.85 -18.53
CA VAL A 161 28.54 13.79 -19.39
C VAL A 161 29.44 12.56 -19.38
N TYR A 162 28.82 11.42 -19.13
CA TYR A 162 29.42 10.10 -19.13
C TYR A 162 28.83 9.24 -20.24
N GLU A 163 29.66 8.38 -20.82
CA GLU A 163 29.26 7.49 -21.91
C GLU A 163 29.48 6.04 -21.49
N GLY A 164 28.49 5.20 -21.82
CA GLY A 164 28.60 3.76 -21.64
C GLY A 164 29.54 3.11 -22.67
N PRO A 165 29.67 1.77 -22.62
CA PRO A 165 30.47 1.02 -23.57
C PRO A 165 30.02 1.22 -25.03
N THR A 166 30.97 1.32 -25.97
CA THR A 166 30.66 1.39 -27.40
C THR A 166 30.10 0.07 -27.93
N ILE A 167 28.86 0.10 -28.41
CA ILE A 167 28.23 -1.00 -29.13
C ILE A 167 28.45 -0.81 -30.62
N THR A 168 28.83 -1.88 -31.32
CA THR A 168 28.90 -1.92 -32.79
C THR A 168 27.78 -2.81 -33.31
N TYR A 169 26.95 -2.26 -34.19
CA TYR A 169 25.78 -2.96 -34.73
C TYR A 169 25.72 -2.81 -36.26
N ASN A 170 25.08 -3.74 -36.95
CA ASN A 170 25.13 -3.79 -38.42
C ASN A 170 23.85 -4.27 -39.12
N GLN A 171 22.72 -4.31 -38.41
CA GLN A 171 21.44 -4.73 -38.95
C GLN A 171 20.44 -3.56 -39.02
N PRO A 172 19.50 -3.59 -39.98
CA PRO A 172 18.43 -2.60 -40.06
C PRO A 172 17.27 -2.85 -39.08
N SER A 173 17.25 -3.99 -38.39
CA SER A 173 16.30 -4.26 -37.33
C SER A 173 16.68 -3.53 -36.05
N PHE A 174 15.71 -2.88 -35.39
CA PHE A 174 15.95 -2.22 -34.12
C PHE A 174 16.32 -3.21 -33.02
N THR A 175 17.32 -2.83 -32.24
CA THR A 175 17.74 -3.49 -31.00
C THR A 175 17.65 -2.51 -29.84
N THR A 176 17.41 -3.04 -28.64
CA THR A 176 17.43 -2.25 -27.40
C THR A 176 18.66 -2.66 -26.61
N GLU A 177 19.50 -1.69 -26.28
CA GLU A 177 20.70 -1.87 -25.47
C GLU A 177 20.60 -1.01 -24.21
N SER A 178 21.45 -1.29 -23.22
CA SER A 178 21.44 -0.55 -21.97
C SER A 178 22.81 -0.37 -21.34
N TRP A 179 22.89 0.57 -20.41
CA TRP A 179 24.05 0.79 -19.55
C TRP A 179 23.61 1.04 -18.10
N GLU A 180 24.08 0.19 -17.19
CA GLU A 180 23.78 0.26 -15.76
C GLU A 180 24.85 1.04 -14.99
N CYS A 181 24.38 1.95 -14.13
CA CYS A 181 25.16 2.77 -13.22
C CYS A 181 24.63 2.57 -11.79
N LEU A 182 25.23 1.62 -11.06
CA LEU A 182 24.86 1.32 -9.66
C LEU A 182 25.15 2.49 -8.70
N VAL A 183 26.14 3.31 -9.03
CA VAL A 183 26.50 4.54 -8.32
C VAL A 183 26.55 5.69 -9.31
N ASN A 184 26.44 6.91 -8.81
CA ASN A 184 26.58 8.09 -9.63
C ASN A 184 28.04 8.21 -10.13
N PRO A 185 28.29 8.24 -11.45
CA PRO A 185 29.65 8.23 -11.99
C PRO A 185 30.45 9.52 -11.73
N TYR A 186 29.81 10.59 -11.25
CA TYR A 186 30.47 11.82 -10.84
C TYR A 186 30.92 11.79 -9.37
N THR A 187 30.03 11.35 -8.47
CA THR A 187 30.32 11.34 -7.03
C THR A 187 30.97 10.03 -6.56
N GLU A 188 30.83 8.95 -7.32
CA GLU A 188 31.15 7.57 -6.93
C GLU A 188 30.34 7.06 -5.72
N GLU A 189 29.24 7.75 -5.38
CA GLU A 189 28.34 7.43 -4.25
C GLU A 189 26.95 7.00 -4.73
N ALA A 190 26.11 6.53 -3.81
CA ALA A 190 24.71 6.20 -4.10
C ALA A 190 23.97 7.43 -4.67
N TRP A 191 23.06 7.16 -5.60
CA TRP A 191 22.26 8.20 -6.25
C TRP A 191 21.34 8.89 -5.26
N THR A 192 21.25 10.22 -5.36
CA THR A 192 20.27 11.02 -4.61
C THR A 192 19.08 11.40 -5.48
N TRP A 193 17.97 11.76 -4.84
CA TRP A 193 16.75 12.20 -5.52
C TRP A 193 16.96 13.44 -6.39
N ASP A 194 17.70 14.42 -5.89
CA ASP A 194 18.00 15.64 -6.62
C ASP A 194 18.83 15.33 -7.88
N GLU A 195 19.80 14.41 -7.78
CA GLU A 195 20.60 13.98 -8.94
C GLU A 195 19.78 13.23 -9.99
N ILE A 196 18.78 12.44 -9.59
CA ILE A 196 17.87 11.78 -10.54
C ILE A 196 16.95 12.80 -11.22
N ASN A 197 16.45 13.79 -10.48
CA ASN A 197 15.55 14.81 -11.05
C ASN A 197 16.27 15.81 -11.95
N ASP A 198 17.57 16.05 -11.73
CA ASP A 198 18.42 16.87 -12.60
C ASP A 198 19.11 16.05 -13.71
N LEU A 199 18.87 14.73 -13.77
CA LEU A 199 19.50 13.82 -14.72
C LEU A 199 19.06 14.12 -16.15
N GLN A 200 20.02 14.13 -17.07
CA GLN A 200 19.73 13.98 -18.50
C GLN A 200 20.25 12.64 -19.00
N ALA A 201 19.52 12.02 -19.92
CA ALA A 201 19.94 10.80 -20.59
C ALA A 201 19.73 10.90 -22.08
N GLY A 202 20.45 10.09 -22.84
CA GLY A 202 20.48 10.19 -24.28
C GLY A 202 21.32 9.12 -24.95
N ILE A 203 21.73 9.43 -26.17
CA ILE A 203 22.52 8.53 -27.00
C ILE A 203 23.66 9.31 -27.65
N THR A 204 24.86 8.74 -27.61
CA THR A 204 25.98 9.17 -28.46
C THR A 204 26.18 8.15 -29.56
N ALA A 205 26.10 8.57 -30.82
CA ALA A 205 26.16 7.65 -31.95
C ALA A 205 27.00 8.18 -33.11
N ARG A 206 27.42 7.24 -33.95
CA ARG A 206 28.16 7.51 -35.19
C ARG A 206 27.76 6.51 -36.26
N GLY A 207 27.20 7.03 -37.35
CA GLY A 207 26.98 6.28 -38.60
C GLY A 207 28.28 5.81 -39.27
N ASN A 208 28.17 4.91 -40.24
CA ASN A 208 29.32 4.41 -41.00
C ASN A 208 29.90 5.46 -41.96
N SER A 209 29.02 6.32 -42.48
CA SER A 209 29.29 7.45 -43.36
C SER A 209 28.09 8.40 -43.33
N THR A 210 28.16 9.55 -44.02
CA THR A 210 27.06 10.53 -44.05
C THR A 210 25.73 9.99 -44.59
N THR A 211 25.73 8.96 -45.44
CA THR A 211 24.50 8.31 -45.96
C THR A 211 24.19 6.97 -45.29
N LYS A 212 24.88 6.65 -44.20
CA LYS A 212 24.79 5.36 -43.52
C LYS A 212 24.59 5.56 -42.02
N PRO A 213 23.43 6.10 -41.61
CA PRO A 213 23.21 6.61 -40.26
C PRO A 213 22.97 5.53 -39.21
N VAL A 214 23.10 5.93 -37.94
CA VAL A 214 22.35 5.34 -36.82
C VAL A 214 20.99 5.99 -36.76
N ILE A 215 19.96 5.20 -36.49
CA ILE A 215 18.59 5.65 -36.25
C ILE A 215 18.21 5.26 -34.82
N CYS A 216 17.70 6.19 -34.01
CA CYS A 216 17.27 5.95 -32.64
C CYS A 216 15.81 6.40 -32.46
N THR A 217 14.98 5.52 -31.87
CA THR A 217 13.52 5.70 -31.74
C THR A 217 13.06 5.73 -30.28
N GLN A 218 13.94 5.38 -29.34
CA GLN A 218 13.56 5.36 -27.93
C GLN A 218 14.79 5.58 -27.04
N VAL A 219 14.64 6.43 -26.04
CA VAL A 219 15.57 6.55 -24.91
C VAL A 219 14.73 6.62 -23.65
N TYR A 220 15.11 5.89 -22.61
CA TYR A 220 14.49 6.02 -21.29
C TYR A 220 15.47 5.60 -20.21
N VAL A 221 15.18 6.00 -18.98
CA VAL A 221 15.94 5.60 -17.81
C VAL A 221 15.06 4.78 -16.90
N GLN A 222 15.55 3.63 -16.45
CA GLN A 222 14.95 2.90 -15.35
C GLN A 222 15.72 3.22 -14.07
N VAL A 223 15.03 3.75 -13.08
CA VAL A 223 15.57 4.00 -11.74
C VAL A 223 15.13 2.85 -10.85
N ASN A 224 16.08 2.08 -10.35
CA ASN A 224 15.84 1.02 -9.38
C ASN A 224 16.06 1.59 -7.98
N TYR A 225 15.17 1.26 -7.04
CA TYR A 225 15.24 1.79 -5.69
C TYR A 225 14.70 0.79 -4.66
N GLU A 226 15.23 0.87 -3.45
CA GLU A 226 14.75 0.17 -2.27
C GLU A 226 13.87 1.13 -1.47
N TYR A 227 12.73 0.64 -0.99
CA TYR A 227 11.84 1.40 -0.12
C TYR A 227 11.33 0.54 1.01
N SER A 228 11.09 1.17 2.14
CA SER A 228 10.49 0.51 3.29
C SER A 228 9.04 0.92 3.39
N ASN A 229 8.14 -0.06 3.36
CA ASN A 229 6.73 0.24 3.43
C ASN A 229 6.31 0.50 4.88
N THR A 230 6.05 1.77 5.21
CA THR A 230 5.58 2.14 6.55
C THR A 230 4.06 2.07 6.68
N GLN A 231 3.31 1.70 5.64
CA GLN A 231 1.85 1.68 5.70
C GLN A 231 1.27 0.60 4.78
N GLY A 232 0.19 -0.03 5.19
CA GLY A 232 -0.39 -1.08 4.37
C GLY A 232 -1.64 -1.69 4.99
N GLU A 233 -2.01 -2.85 4.47
CA GLU A 233 -3.07 -3.65 5.05
C GLU A 233 -2.49 -4.58 6.12
N VAL A 234 -3.25 -4.81 7.19
CA VAL A 234 -2.87 -5.80 8.21
C VAL A 234 -3.02 -7.23 7.65
N PRO A 235 -2.18 -8.19 8.09
CA PRO A 235 -2.32 -9.58 7.69
C PRO A 235 -3.68 -10.13 8.12
N GLN A 236 -4.21 -11.08 7.34
CA GLN A 236 -5.48 -11.73 7.64
C GLN A 236 -5.25 -13.08 8.30
N GLY A 237 -6.20 -13.54 9.12
CA GLY A 237 -6.10 -14.83 9.79
C GLY A 237 -7.23 -15.08 10.78
N VAL A 238 -7.16 -16.23 11.44
CA VAL A 238 -8.08 -16.60 12.52
C VAL A 238 -7.35 -16.35 13.85
N LEU A 239 -7.94 -15.54 14.73
CA LEU A 239 -7.37 -15.24 16.04
C LEU A 239 -7.74 -16.34 17.05
N PHE A 240 -9.02 -16.69 17.13
CA PHE A 240 -9.53 -17.65 18.10
C PHE A 240 -10.55 -18.61 17.48
N GLU A 241 -10.56 -19.82 18.01
CA GLU A 241 -11.65 -20.78 17.83
C GLU A 241 -12.42 -20.88 19.16
N VAL A 242 -13.71 -20.56 19.13
CA VAL A 242 -14.63 -20.64 20.27
C VAL A 242 -15.46 -21.90 20.11
N ASN A 243 -15.38 -22.83 21.07
CA ASN A 243 -16.08 -24.11 21.07
C ASN A 243 -17.14 -24.10 22.17
N PRO A 244 -18.42 -23.84 21.85
CA PRO A 244 -19.51 -23.98 22.80
C PRO A 244 -19.62 -25.41 23.30
N HIS A 245 -20.09 -25.58 24.54
CA HIS A 245 -20.43 -26.91 25.02
C HIS A 245 -21.60 -27.48 24.19
N PRO A 246 -21.57 -28.74 23.72
CA PRO A 246 -22.61 -29.29 22.83
C PRO A 246 -24.04 -29.25 23.39
N GLY A 247 -24.17 -29.22 24.71
CA GLY A 247 -25.46 -29.07 25.41
C GLY A 247 -25.90 -27.63 25.69
N TYR A 248 -25.08 -26.64 25.34
CA TYR A 248 -25.41 -25.23 25.52
C TYR A 248 -26.19 -24.72 24.31
N THR A 249 -27.36 -24.13 24.56
CA THR A 249 -28.24 -23.56 23.53
C THR A 249 -28.58 -22.09 23.78
N GLY A 250 -27.85 -21.45 24.71
CA GLY A 250 -28.03 -20.05 25.05
C GLY A 250 -27.26 -19.13 24.11
N ASP A 251 -27.45 -17.84 24.28
CA ASP A 251 -26.69 -16.83 23.54
C ASP A 251 -25.28 -16.68 24.13
N LEU A 252 -24.30 -16.38 23.28
CA LEU A 252 -22.93 -16.10 23.70
C LEU A 252 -22.59 -14.63 23.44
N LEU A 253 -21.80 -14.06 24.33
CA LEU A 253 -21.14 -12.77 24.17
C LEU A 253 -19.63 -13.04 24.04
N VAL A 254 -19.04 -12.66 22.91
CA VAL A 254 -17.61 -12.82 22.65
C VAL A 254 -16.96 -11.44 22.63
N LYS A 255 -16.01 -11.19 23.52
CA LYS A 255 -15.23 -9.95 23.56
C LYS A 255 -13.79 -10.21 23.21
N ILE A 256 -13.23 -9.37 22.34
CA ILE A 256 -11.83 -9.44 21.93
C ILE A 256 -11.14 -8.17 22.40
N TYR A 257 -10.09 -8.34 23.20
CA TYR A 257 -9.30 -7.27 23.77
C TYR A 257 -7.93 -7.20 23.10
N LEU A 258 -7.44 -5.99 22.92
CA LEU A 258 -6.05 -5.70 22.54
C LEU A 258 -5.28 -5.29 23.79
N THR A 259 -4.33 -6.10 24.25
CA THR A 259 -3.77 -5.97 25.61
C THR A 259 -2.42 -5.26 25.68
N ASN A 260 -1.71 -5.17 24.56
CA ASN A 260 -0.37 -4.56 24.47
C ASN A 260 -0.36 -3.20 23.74
N THR A 261 -1.44 -2.42 23.83
CA THR A 261 -1.58 -1.12 23.15
C THR A 261 -0.44 -0.14 23.44
N ALA A 262 0.13 -0.17 24.64
CA ALA A 262 1.26 0.68 25.02
C ALA A 262 2.55 0.35 24.27
N ASP A 263 2.79 -0.92 23.95
CA ASP A 263 3.97 -1.35 23.19
C ASP A 263 3.76 -1.15 21.69
N LEU A 264 2.53 -1.35 21.19
CA LEU A 264 2.15 -1.04 19.81
C LEU A 264 2.28 0.46 19.49
N LEU A 265 1.91 1.35 20.40
CA LEU A 265 2.06 2.81 20.25
C LEU A 265 3.51 3.27 20.01
N LYS A 266 4.50 2.41 20.27
CA LYS A 266 5.92 2.72 20.04
C LYS A 266 6.36 2.46 18.61
N ALA A 267 5.62 1.65 17.86
CA ALA A 267 5.91 1.31 16.46
C ALA A 267 4.84 1.84 15.49
N TYR A 268 3.58 1.92 15.92
CA TYR A 268 2.47 2.36 15.08
C TYR A 268 2.06 3.80 15.34
N GLN A 269 1.90 4.57 14.27
CA GLN A 269 1.10 5.78 14.28
C GLN A 269 -0.39 5.44 14.38
N TYR A 270 -0.84 4.41 13.65
CA TYR A 270 -2.14 3.78 13.84
C TYR A 270 -2.11 2.32 13.39
N ILE A 271 -3.03 1.54 13.95
CA ILE A 271 -3.42 0.22 13.45
C ILE A 271 -4.93 0.06 13.65
N ASN A 272 -5.64 -0.23 12.57
CA ASN A 272 -7.08 -0.46 12.55
C ASN A 272 -7.31 -1.86 11.99
N MET A 273 -7.99 -2.71 12.76
CA MET A 273 -8.18 -4.12 12.45
C MET A 273 -9.67 -4.43 12.36
N LYS A 274 -10.08 -5.08 11.26
CA LYS A 274 -11.47 -5.50 11.02
C LYS A 274 -11.66 -6.90 11.57
N ILE A 275 -12.39 -7.01 12.68
CA ILE A 275 -12.69 -8.28 13.34
C ILE A 275 -14.06 -8.76 12.89
N TYR A 276 -14.12 -10.02 12.49
CA TYR A 276 -15.32 -10.68 12.01
C TYR A 276 -15.56 -11.97 12.80
N VAL A 277 -16.83 -12.25 13.11
CA VAL A 277 -17.26 -13.52 13.71
C VAL A 277 -18.47 -14.02 12.91
N ALA A 278 -18.29 -15.13 12.19
CA ALA A 278 -19.38 -15.73 11.43
C ALA A 278 -20.55 -16.12 12.35
N ASP A 279 -21.77 -15.98 11.84
CA ASP A 279 -23.02 -16.27 12.55
C ASP A 279 -23.29 -15.43 13.82
N SER A 280 -22.53 -14.35 14.02
CA SER A 280 -22.88 -13.33 15.00
C SER A 280 -24.00 -12.41 14.46
N ILE A 281 -24.63 -11.64 15.35
CA ILE A 281 -25.61 -10.61 14.97
C ILE A 281 -24.95 -9.56 14.06
N GLU A 282 -23.71 -9.18 14.38
CA GLU A 282 -22.93 -8.18 13.65
C GLU A 282 -22.62 -8.61 12.21
N ALA A 283 -22.45 -9.91 11.97
CA ALA A 283 -22.27 -10.45 10.61
C ALA A 283 -23.49 -10.21 9.69
N GLY A 284 -24.65 -9.85 10.24
CA GLY A 284 -25.84 -9.46 9.48
C GLY A 284 -25.94 -7.96 9.16
N TYR A 285 -24.99 -7.14 9.61
CA TYR A 285 -24.98 -5.70 9.39
C TYR A 285 -24.14 -5.27 8.17
N THR A 286 -24.11 -3.96 7.89
CA THR A 286 -23.23 -3.36 6.88
C THR A 286 -22.56 -2.13 7.51
N PRO A 287 -21.24 -2.17 7.80
CA PRO A 287 -20.34 -3.31 7.62
C PRO A 287 -20.70 -4.52 8.51
N ASP A 288 -20.24 -5.70 8.12
CA ASP A 288 -20.44 -6.99 8.80
C ASP A 288 -19.32 -7.32 9.81
N TYR A 289 -18.50 -6.32 10.16
CA TYR A 289 -17.35 -6.44 11.05
C TYR A 289 -17.31 -5.30 12.07
N GLU A 290 -16.55 -5.50 13.14
CA GLU A 290 -16.22 -4.46 14.12
C GLU A 290 -14.76 -4.03 13.97
N ILE A 291 -14.45 -2.77 14.31
CA ILE A 291 -13.08 -2.24 14.22
C ILE A 291 -12.46 -2.22 15.62
N ILE A 292 -11.36 -2.94 15.78
CA ILE A 292 -10.47 -2.80 16.94
C ILE A 292 -9.25 -1.97 16.56
N SER A 293 -8.88 -1.01 17.40
CA SER A 293 -7.69 -0.17 17.23
C SER A 293 -6.98 0.01 18.56
N ILE A 294 -5.80 0.64 18.53
CA ILE A 294 -5.08 1.05 19.75
C ILE A 294 -5.95 1.94 20.66
N GLU A 295 -6.84 2.75 20.07
CA GLU A 295 -7.71 3.67 20.82
C GLU A 295 -8.93 2.97 21.44
N THR A 296 -9.54 2.01 20.74
CA THR A 296 -10.73 1.32 21.24
C THR A 296 -10.38 0.18 22.18
N GLY A 297 -9.35 -0.61 21.85
CA GLY A 297 -8.81 -1.70 22.66
C GLY A 297 -9.74 -2.90 22.88
N VAL A 298 -11.01 -2.84 22.46
CA VAL A 298 -12.00 -3.91 22.63
C VAL A 298 -13.10 -3.87 21.58
N VAL A 299 -13.55 -5.04 21.14
CA VAL A 299 -14.78 -5.24 20.33
C VAL A 299 -15.63 -6.34 20.93
N THR A 300 -16.94 -6.36 20.60
CA THR A 300 -17.91 -7.30 21.18
C THR A 300 -18.84 -7.84 20.11
N PHE A 301 -19.03 -9.16 20.11
CA PHE A 301 -19.91 -9.87 19.19
C PHE A 301 -20.97 -10.65 19.95
N ASN A 302 -22.17 -10.71 19.38
CA ASN A 302 -23.31 -11.41 19.95
C ASN A 302 -23.68 -12.61 19.08
N ILE A 303 -23.70 -13.81 19.65
CA ILE A 303 -24.07 -15.05 18.95
C ILE A 303 -25.40 -15.55 19.50
N ILE A 304 -26.38 -15.80 18.63
CA ILE A 304 -27.68 -16.32 19.02
C ILE A 304 -27.67 -17.85 19.02
N GLY A 305 -28.14 -18.46 20.10
CA GLY A 305 -28.36 -19.91 20.21
C GLY A 305 -27.11 -20.77 20.44
N GLY A 306 -25.90 -20.27 20.16
CA GLY A 306 -24.62 -20.87 20.60
C GLY A 306 -24.40 -22.35 20.25
N SER A 307 -25.14 -22.89 19.28
CA SER A 307 -25.28 -24.33 19.05
C SER A 307 -24.36 -24.88 17.96
N ALA A 308 -23.53 -24.05 17.33
CA ALA A 308 -22.54 -24.51 16.37
C ALA A 308 -21.41 -25.24 17.09
N ASP A 309 -20.75 -26.17 16.40
CA ASP A 309 -19.59 -26.89 16.97
C ASP A 309 -18.44 -25.93 17.30
N SER A 310 -18.25 -24.91 16.47
CA SER A 310 -17.19 -23.91 16.58
C SER A 310 -17.58 -22.58 15.95
N TYR A 311 -17.11 -21.47 16.53
CA TYR A 311 -17.12 -20.14 15.93
C TYR A 311 -15.69 -19.63 15.76
N PHE A 312 -15.42 -18.92 14.67
CA PHE A 312 -14.10 -18.38 14.36
C PHE A 312 -14.10 -16.86 14.50
N VAL A 313 -13.19 -16.36 15.33
CA VAL A 313 -12.88 -14.93 15.40
C VAL A 313 -11.78 -14.64 14.41
N GLN A 314 -12.08 -13.83 13.39
CA GLN A 314 -11.21 -13.62 12.24
C GLN A 314 -10.77 -12.17 12.15
N LEU A 315 -9.50 -11.96 11.79
CA LEU A 315 -8.99 -10.69 11.28
C LEU A 315 -9.11 -10.72 9.76
N ILE A 316 -10.04 -9.97 9.19
CA ILE A 316 -10.37 -10.00 7.75
C ILE A 316 -9.75 -8.82 6.96
N GLY A 317 -8.85 -8.08 7.60
CA GLY A 317 -8.12 -6.95 7.01
C GLY A 317 -8.15 -5.73 7.91
N GLY A 318 -7.90 -4.55 7.32
CA GLY A 318 -7.66 -3.33 8.08
C GLY A 318 -6.35 -2.68 7.64
N SER A 319 -6.01 -1.52 8.18
CA SER A 319 -4.84 -0.77 7.76
C SER A 319 -3.96 -0.36 8.91
N TYR A 320 -2.67 -0.22 8.63
CA TYR A 320 -1.68 0.25 9.58
C TYR A 320 -0.84 1.38 9.00
N ARG A 321 -0.18 2.11 9.90
CA ARG A 321 0.94 3.00 9.59
C ARG A 321 1.95 2.98 10.74
N LEU A 322 3.21 2.73 10.41
CA LEU A 322 4.34 2.76 11.31
C LEU A 322 4.82 4.20 11.52
N ILE A 323 5.50 4.44 12.65
CA ILE A 323 6.09 5.73 13.00
C ILE A 323 7.31 6.03 12.12
N SER A 324 8.09 5.00 11.82
CA SER A 324 9.32 5.05 11.03
C SER A 324 9.55 3.70 10.36
N ASP A 325 10.31 3.68 9.27
CA ASP A 325 10.84 2.47 8.64
C ASP A 325 12.05 1.89 9.39
N ASN A 326 12.66 2.66 10.29
CA ASN A 326 13.79 2.23 11.09
C ASN A 326 13.37 1.81 12.52
N PRO A 327 13.44 0.51 12.88
CA PRO A 327 13.08 0.04 14.22
C PRO A 327 13.94 0.60 15.36
N ASP A 328 15.13 1.14 15.07
CA ASP A 328 15.97 1.81 16.07
C ASP A 328 15.39 3.17 16.51
N GLU A 329 14.51 3.76 15.70
CA GLU A 329 13.78 4.99 16.04
C GLU A 329 12.53 4.73 16.87
N TRP A 330 12.11 3.47 16.99
CA TRP A 330 10.94 3.09 17.77
C TRP A 330 11.25 3.07 19.27
N GLY A 331 10.23 3.31 20.09
CA GLY A 331 10.40 3.33 21.55
C GLY A 331 10.86 1.97 22.10
N ALA A 332 11.74 1.96 23.11
CA ALA A 332 12.25 0.72 23.70
C ALA A 332 11.13 -0.24 24.15
N GLY A 333 11.28 -1.53 23.81
CA GLY A 333 10.25 -2.55 24.05
C GLY A 333 9.03 -2.35 23.16
N TRP A 334 9.23 -1.91 21.92
CA TRP A 334 8.20 -1.94 20.88
C TRP A 334 7.84 -3.37 20.49
N THR A 335 6.67 -3.54 19.89
CA THR A 335 6.26 -4.76 19.20
C THR A 335 5.42 -4.37 17.98
N LEU A 336 5.49 -5.18 16.93
CA LEU A 336 4.55 -5.11 15.81
C LEU A 336 3.38 -6.07 15.97
N GLU A 337 3.54 -7.13 16.76
CA GLU A 337 2.55 -8.18 16.97
C GLU A 337 1.51 -7.72 18.02
N PRO A 338 0.23 -7.60 17.65
CA PRO A 338 -0.84 -7.32 18.59
C PRO A 338 -1.16 -8.52 19.49
N ASP A 339 -1.20 -8.28 20.80
CA ASP A 339 -1.59 -9.31 21.77
C ASP A 339 -3.10 -9.28 21.99
N PHE A 340 -3.77 -10.35 21.59
CA PHE A 340 -5.20 -10.49 21.76
C PHE A 340 -5.58 -11.34 22.98
N TYR A 341 -6.66 -10.95 23.65
CA TYR A 341 -7.32 -11.77 24.67
C TYR A 341 -8.80 -11.95 24.33
N CYS A 342 -9.29 -13.18 24.44
CA CYS A 342 -10.68 -13.54 24.18
C CYS A 342 -11.42 -13.80 25.50
N GLU A 343 -12.61 -13.20 25.66
CA GLU A 343 -13.53 -13.50 26.75
C GLU A 343 -14.85 -13.98 26.16
N VAL A 344 -15.32 -15.14 26.61
CA VAL A 344 -16.63 -15.68 26.22
C VAL A 344 -17.52 -15.74 27.45
N SER A 345 -18.66 -15.05 27.43
CA SER A 345 -19.64 -15.05 28.52
C SER A 345 -21.03 -15.44 28.02
N GLN A 346 -21.88 -15.92 28.92
CA GLN A 346 -23.31 -16.04 28.64
C GLN A 346 -23.93 -14.64 28.51
N ARG A 347 -24.83 -14.45 27.54
CA ARG A 347 -25.57 -13.21 27.33
C ARG A 347 -26.93 -13.20 28.05
#